data_AF-A0A0G4B4G7-F1
#
_entry.id   AF-A0A0G4B4G7-F1
#
_cell.length_a   1.000
_cell.length_b   1.000
_cell.length_c   1.000
_cell.angle_alpha   90.00
_cell.angle_beta   90.00
_cell.angle_gamma   90.00
#
_symmetry.space_group_name_H-M   'P 1'
#
loop_
_entity.id
_entity.type
_entity.pdbx_description
1 polymer ?
#
loop_
_entity_poly.entity_id
_entity_poly.type
_entity_poly.pdbx_seq_one_letter_code
_entity_poly.pdbx_strand_id
1 'polypeptide(L)'
;MKILNYFLRQIKYFFFNPFWLNWFVLLEFVLILLLNFIIWYLYLDKYKDFLNLTPIVFSSAVAIINLFMAVIIYPKEKNISIILLTIGLMVQFLILFFIKMTVISGSF
;
A
#
# COMPACT_ATOMS: atom_id res chain seq x y z
N MET A 1 -11.32 16.74 23.29
CA MET A 1 -10.97 15.42 23.88
C MET A 1 -11.74 14.22 23.28
N LYS A 2 -13.02 14.35 22.88
CA LYS A 2 -13.80 13.21 22.29
C LYS A 2 -13.21 12.65 20.98
N ILE A 3 -12.71 13.51 20.09
CA ILE A 3 -12.09 13.11 18.82
C ILE A 3 -10.81 12.30 19.05
N LEU A 4 -9.95 12.73 19.98
CA LEU A 4 -8.72 12.00 20.31
C LEU A 4 -9.02 10.59 20.84
N ASN A 5 -10.01 10.44 21.72
CA ASN A 5 -10.45 9.12 22.20
C ASN A 5 -11.02 8.24 21.09
N TYR A 6 -11.71 8.82 20.11
CA TYR A 6 -12.17 8.09 18.94
C TYR A 6 -10.99 7.56 18.11
N PHE A 7 -10.00 8.41 17.82
CA PHE A 7 -8.79 8.00 17.09
C PHE A 7 -8.02 6.89 17.82
N LEU A 8 -7.80 7.02 19.13
CA LEU A 8 -7.12 6.00 19.93
C LEU A 8 -7.86 4.65 19.90
N ARG A 9 -9.19 4.68 19.93
CA ARG A 9 -10.01 3.47 19.82
C ARG A 9 -9.85 2.80 18.44
N GLN A 10 -9.79 3.57 17.36
CA GLN A 10 -9.58 3.03 16.01
C GLN A 10 -8.18 2.44 15.84
N ILE A 11 -7.15 3.10 16.36
CA ILE A 11 -5.78 2.59 16.35
C ILE A 11 -5.70 1.26 17.10
N LYS A 12 -6.31 1.17 18.28
CA LYS A 12 -6.40 -0.09 19.02
C LYS A 12 -7.12 -1.16 18.21
N TYR A 13 -8.26 -0.83 17.60
CA TYR A 13 -9.00 -1.78 16.77
C TYR A 13 -8.19 -2.27 15.56
N PHE A 14 -7.41 -1.38 14.93
CA PHE A 14 -6.52 -1.72 13.84
C PHE A 14 -5.50 -2.77 14.27
N PHE A 15 -4.70 -2.52 15.31
CA PHE A 15 -3.61 -3.43 15.72
C PHE A 15 -4.08 -4.77 16.30
N PHE A 16 -5.23 -4.82 16.96
CA PHE A 16 -5.77 -6.06 17.55
C PHE A 16 -6.74 -6.81 16.62
N ASN A 17 -6.79 -6.45 15.34
CA ASN A 17 -7.68 -7.09 14.37
C ASN A 17 -7.20 -8.53 14.02
N PRO A 18 -8.09 -9.54 13.95
CA PRO A 18 -7.73 -10.90 13.51
C PRO A 18 -7.13 -10.95 12.10
N PHE A 19 -7.29 -9.89 11.30
CA PHE A 19 -6.57 -9.65 10.05
C PHE A 19 -5.07 -9.97 10.14
N TRP A 20 -4.40 -9.55 11.21
CA TRP A 20 -2.95 -9.72 11.40
C TRP A 20 -2.52 -11.15 11.74
N LEU A 21 -3.45 -12.02 12.13
CA LEU A 21 -3.15 -13.41 12.47
C LEU A 21 -3.18 -14.31 11.23
N ASN A 22 -3.65 -13.80 10.10
CA ASN A 22 -3.73 -14.58 8.87
C ASN A 22 -2.42 -14.50 8.09
N TRP A 23 -1.78 -15.64 7.90
CA TRP A 23 -0.49 -15.72 7.22
C TRP A 23 -0.55 -15.26 5.74
N PHE A 24 -1.66 -15.49 5.02
CA PHE A 24 -1.81 -15.03 3.64
C PHE A 24 -1.85 -13.49 3.58
N VAL A 25 -2.58 -12.88 4.52
CA VAL A 25 -2.65 -11.42 4.65
C VAL A 25 -1.29 -10.82 4.96
N LEU A 26 -0.54 -11.44 5.88
CA LEU A 26 0.83 -11.01 6.21
C LEU A 26 1.75 -11.13 5.00
N LEU A 27 1.66 -12.22 4.23
CA LEU A 27 2.45 -12.42 3.02
C LEU A 27 2.17 -11.32 1.99
N GLU A 28 0.89 -11.07 1.69
CA GLU A 28 0.49 -10.02 0.75
C GLU A 28 0.95 -8.63 1.23
N PHE A 29 0.82 -8.34 2.53
CA PHE A 29 1.30 -7.08 3.09
C PHE A 29 2.80 -6.89 2.91
N VAL A 30 3.61 -7.92 3.20
CA VAL A 30 5.06 -7.88 2.98
C VAL A 30 5.39 -7.64 1.50
N LEU A 31 4.68 -8.31 0.58
CA LEU A 31 4.86 -8.10 -0.86
C LEU A 31 4.49 -6.67 -1.30
N ILE A 32 3.41 -6.09 -0.75
CA ILE A 32 3.03 -4.68 -1.02
C ILE A 32 4.13 -3.74 -0.56
N LEU A 33 4.68 -3.95 0.64
CA LEU A 33 5.76 -3.11 1.18
C LEU A 33 7.03 -3.22 0.35
N LEU A 34 7.41 -4.44 -0.04
CA LEU A 34 8.58 -4.68 -0.90
C LEU A 34 8.41 -4.01 -2.27
N LEU A 35 7.24 -4.12 -2.90
CA LEU A 35 6.97 -3.46 -4.18
C LEU A 35 6.99 -1.95 -4.05
N ASN A 36 6.37 -1.38 -3.01
CA ASN A 36 6.41 0.05 -2.75
C ASN A 36 7.85 0.54 -2.55
N PHE A 37 8.68 -0.22 -1.82
CA PHE A 37 10.10 0.08 -1.66
C PHE A 37 10.87 0.06 -3.00
N ILE A 38 10.63 -0.94 -3.85
CA ILE A 38 11.25 -1.03 -5.18
C ILE A 38 10.82 0.15 -6.07
N ILE A 39 9.54 0.53 -6.04
CA ILE A 39 9.00 1.69 -6.76
C ILE A 39 9.72 2.97 -6.32
N TRP A 40 9.85 3.18 -5.01
CA TRP A 40 10.60 4.30 -4.43
C TRP A 40 12.05 4.30 -4.91
N TYR A 41 12.73 3.16 -4.80
CA TYR A 41 14.14 3.01 -5.17
C TYR A 41 14.38 3.36 -6.64
N LEU A 42 13.61 2.74 -7.56
CA LEU A 42 13.76 2.98 -9.00
C LEU A 42 13.40 4.41 -9.40
N TYR A 43 12.39 5.00 -8.75
CA TYR A 43 12.01 6.37 -9.03
C TYR A 43 13.10 7.34 -8.57
N LEU A 44 13.63 7.18 -7.35
CA LEU A 44 14.69 8.05 -6.82
C LEU A 44 15.99 7.93 -7.61
N ASP A 45 16.38 6.71 -8.02
CA ASP A 45 17.58 6.46 -8.82
C ASP A 45 17.51 7.18 -10.17
N LYS A 46 16.34 7.12 -10.83
CA LYS A 46 16.13 7.78 -12.12
C LYS A 46 15.99 9.31 -11.99
N TYR A 47 15.17 9.77 -11.06
CA TYR A 47 14.72 11.16 -11.10
C TYR A 47 15.56 12.13 -10.29
N LYS A 48 16.42 11.66 -9.34
CA LYS A 48 17.41 12.38 -8.48
C LYS A 48 16.99 13.69 -7.80
N ASP A 49 16.19 14.50 -8.47
CA ASP A 49 15.47 15.66 -8.02
C ASP A 49 14.20 15.24 -7.26
N PHE A 50 14.19 15.53 -5.97
CA PHE A 50 13.04 15.40 -5.08
C PHE A 50 11.88 16.38 -5.40
N LEU A 51 11.95 17.09 -6.53
CA LEU A 51 10.98 18.12 -6.91
C LEU A 51 9.62 17.54 -7.34
N ASN A 52 9.57 16.30 -7.84
CA ASN A 52 8.31 15.66 -8.20
C ASN A 52 8.15 14.30 -7.51
N LEU A 53 7.75 14.31 -6.24
CA LEU A 53 7.46 13.11 -5.44
C LEU A 53 6.07 12.52 -5.73
N THR A 54 5.29 13.12 -6.61
CA THR A 54 3.88 12.78 -6.84
C THR A 54 3.67 11.28 -7.10
N PRO A 55 4.38 10.62 -8.03
CA PRO A 55 4.15 9.20 -8.33
C PRO A 55 4.46 8.28 -7.14
N ILE A 56 5.50 8.63 -6.38
CA ILE A 56 5.90 7.91 -5.17
C ILE A 56 4.82 8.06 -4.07
N VAL A 57 4.37 9.29 -3.83
CA VAL A 57 3.35 9.59 -2.82
C VAL A 57 2.04 8.89 -3.15
N PHE A 58 1.64 8.88 -4.43
CA PHE A 58 0.46 8.14 -4.89
C PHE A 58 0.60 6.63 -4.67
N SER A 59 1.74 6.04 -5.01
CA SER A 59 1.98 4.61 -4.76
C SER A 59 1.85 4.26 -3.26
N SER A 60 2.45 5.07 -2.39
CA SER A 60 2.37 4.86 -0.94
C SER A 60 0.97 5.11 -0.38
N ALA A 61 0.27 6.13 -0.87
CA ALA A 61 -1.11 6.41 -0.48
C ALA A 61 -2.06 5.25 -0.85
N VAL A 62 -1.92 4.70 -2.06
CA VAL A 62 -2.70 3.53 -2.51
C VAL A 62 -2.43 2.32 -1.61
N ALA A 63 -1.17 2.02 -1.29
CA ALA A 63 -0.81 0.92 -0.38
C ALA A 63 -1.47 1.08 0.99
N ILE A 64 -1.38 2.28 1.58
CA ILE A 64 -1.92 2.59 2.90
C ILE A 64 -3.45 2.52 2.91
N ILE A 65 -4.11 3.18 1.96
CA ILE A 65 -5.58 3.22 1.88
C ILE A 65 -6.13 1.80 1.72
N ASN A 66 -5.52 1.01 0.83
CA ASN A 66 -5.97 -0.34 0.57
C ASN A 66 -5.81 -1.25 1.79
N LEU A 67 -4.69 -1.11 2.52
CA LEU A 67 -4.49 -1.79 3.80
C LEU A 67 -5.58 -1.40 4.82
N PHE A 68 -5.83 -0.09 5.01
CA PHE A 68 -6.85 0.38 5.95
C PHE A 68 -8.24 -0.16 5.61
N MET A 69 -8.64 -0.13 4.34
CA MET A 69 -9.91 -0.69 3.90
C MET A 69 -9.98 -2.20 4.17
N ALA A 70 -8.92 -2.94 3.83
CA ALA A 70 -8.85 -4.37 4.07
C ALA A 70 -8.99 -4.70 5.57
N VAL A 71 -8.30 -4.00 6.47
CA VAL A 71 -8.42 -4.21 7.92
C VAL A 71 -9.84 -3.94 8.44
N ILE A 72 -10.49 -2.89 7.96
CA ILE A 72 -11.86 -2.54 8.39
C ILE A 72 -12.87 -3.59 7.93
N ILE A 73 -12.72 -4.12 6.72
CA ILE A 73 -13.67 -5.06 6.11
C ILE A 73 -13.47 -6.49 6.62
N TYR A 74 -12.25 -6.87 6.97
CA TYR A 74 -11.88 -8.25 7.32
C TYR A 74 -12.80 -8.96 8.32
N PRO A 75 -13.22 -8.34 9.45
CA PRO A 75 -14.06 -9.01 10.43
C PRO A 75 -15.48 -9.30 9.94
N LYS A 76 -15.93 -8.61 8.89
CA LYS A 76 -17.24 -8.78 8.26
C LYS A 76 -17.17 -9.73 7.08
N GLU A 77 -16.21 -9.49 6.18
CA GLU A 77 -16.10 -10.16 4.89
C GLU A 77 -14.63 -10.48 4.60
N LYS A 78 -14.15 -11.59 5.15
CA LYS A 78 -12.75 -12.02 5.04
C LYS A 78 -12.27 -12.13 3.59
N ASN A 79 -13.08 -12.73 2.72
CA ASN A 79 -12.71 -12.95 1.32
C ASN A 79 -12.57 -11.61 0.57
N ILE A 80 -13.47 -10.66 0.81
CA ILE A 80 -13.42 -9.33 0.19
C ILE A 80 -12.17 -8.57 0.65
N SER A 81 -11.82 -8.66 1.93
CA SER A 81 -10.60 -8.04 2.46
C SER A 81 -9.33 -8.57 1.79
N ILE A 82 -9.25 -9.89 1.56
CA ILE A 82 -8.12 -10.50 0.84
C ILE A 82 -8.11 -10.04 -0.62
N ILE A 83 -9.25 -10.07 -1.31
CA ILE A 83 -9.36 -9.58 -2.70
C ILE A 83 -8.90 -8.12 -2.81
N LEU A 84 -9.24 -7.27 -1.83
CA LEU A 84 -8.77 -5.89 -1.79
C LEU A 84 -7.25 -5.81 -1.73
N LEU A 85 -6.60 -6.55 -0.83
CA LEU A 85 -5.13 -6.61 -0.77
C LEU A 85 -4.52 -7.07 -2.09
N THR A 86 -5.08 -8.11 -2.70
CA THR A 86 -4.64 -8.60 -4.02
C THR A 86 -4.77 -7.52 -5.11
N ILE A 87 -5.88 -6.77 -5.13
CA ILE A 87 -6.06 -5.63 -6.05
C ILE A 87 -4.98 -4.56 -5.81
N GLY A 88 -4.67 -4.26 -4.55
CA GLY A 88 -3.59 -3.32 -4.22
C GLY A 88 -2.23 -3.78 -4.74
N LEU A 89 -1.90 -5.07 -4.60
CA LEU A 89 -0.70 -5.67 -5.19
C LEU A 89 -0.67 -5.48 -6.71
N MET A 90 -1.79 -5.77 -7.40
CA MET A 90 -1.89 -5.57 -8.85
C MET A 90 -1.66 -4.11 -9.25
N VAL A 91 -2.22 -3.16 -8.52
CA VAL A 91 -2.00 -1.73 -8.77
C VAL A 91 -0.53 -1.35 -8.57
N GLN A 92 0.14 -1.86 -7.52
CA GLN A 92 1.58 -1.63 -7.33
C GLN A 92 2.40 -2.20 -8.50
N PHE A 93 2.08 -3.40 -8.98
CA PHE A 93 2.73 -3.98 -10.16
C PHE A 93 2.55 -3.11 -11.41
N LEU A 94 1.35 -2.56 -11.63
CA LEU A 94 1.10 -1.64 -12.75
C LEU A 94 1.95 -0.38 -12.64
N ILE A 95 2.01 0.24 -11.45
CA ILE A 95 2.86 1.42 -11.22
C ILE A 95 4.33 1.10 -11.50
N LEU A 96 4.82 -0.03 -10.99
CA LEU A 96 6.18 -0.49 -11.22
C LEU A 96 6.46 -0.70 -12.71
N PHE A 97 5.53 -1.31 -13.43
CA PHE A 97 5.63 -1.52 -14.88
C PHE A 97 5.75 -0.19 -15.63
N PHE A 98 4.89 0.80 -15.31
CA PHE A 98 4.96 2.12 -15.93
C PHE A 98 6.31 2.79 -15.64
N ILE A 99 6.79 2.79 -14.40
CA ILE A 99 8.09 3.38 -14.04
C ILE A 99 9.22 2.71 -14.83
N LYS A 100 9.24 1.38 -14.90
CA LYS A 100 10.23 0.62 -15.68
C LYS A 100 10.19 0.98 -17.16
N MET A 101 9.00 1.09 -17.76
CA MET A 101 8.85 1.50 -19.16
C MET A 101 9.42 2.90 -19.37
N THR A 102 9.11 3.85 -18.50
CA THR A 102 9.66 5.21 -18.57
C THR A 102 11.18 5.19 -18.42
N VAL A 103 11.75 4.37 -17.52
CA VAL A 103 13.20 4.22 -17.35
C VAL A 103 13.86 3.71 -18.63
N ILE A 104 13.28 2.68 -19.27
CA ILE A 104 13.82 2.06 -20.49
C ILE A 104 13.70 2.98 -21.71
N SER A 105 12.57 3.68 -21.86
CA SER A 105 12.31 4.50 -23.05
C SER A 105 13.05 5.85 -23.03
N GLY A 106 13.50 6.31 -21.87
CA GLY A 106 14.07 7.65 -21.69
C GLY A 106 13.07 8.80 -21.93
N SER A 107 11.81 8.48 -22.27
CA SER A 107 10.77 9.43 -22.66
C SER A 107 9.82 9.72 -21.49
N PHE A 108 9.35 10.97 -21.42
CA PHE A 108 8.19 11.37 -20.63
C PHE A 108 6.96 11.43 -21.52
#